data_AF-L5M7U0-F1
#
_entry.id   AF-L5M7U0-F1
#
_cell.length_a   1.000
_cell.length_b   1.000
_cell.length_c   1.000
_cell.angle_alpha   90.00
_cell.angle_beta   90.00
_cell.angle_gamma   90.00
#
_symmetry.space_group_name_H-M   'P 1'
#
loop_
_entity.id
_entity.type
_entity.pdbx_description
1 polymer ?
#
loop_
_entity_poly.entity_id
_entity_poly.type
_entity_poly.pdbx_seq_one_letter_code
_entity_poly.pdbx_strand_id
1 'polypeptide(L)'
;MHNAFWDHLKEQLSATPPDFSCALELLKEIKEILLSLLLPRQSRLRSEVEDALAADLLQREAERGDLNIPRLSKCVLSMMTLLCAPVRDEAVQKLDGITDSALLLRGIFQVLGLMKMDMRNYTLQSRQPHLREHSILHERAHSSCGSVLFGSPQFVDRLKRSAHALTEDFDSRPEEAMLAVSEQVSQEIHQSLKSMGLAPLSSDNTASLMGQLQDIAHAQNCVRSVIDQRIHLFLKCCLVLGVQRSLLDLPGGLSLIEAELAELGQRFVNLTHHNQQVFGPYYTEILKTLIPLGQAPQTGVESL
;
A
#
# COMPACT_ATOMS: atom_id res chain seq x y z
N MET A 1 -8.51 -17.48 20.34
CA MET A 1 -9.11 -16.26 20.94
C MET A 1 -10.31 -15.73 20.14
N HIS A 2 -10.35 -15.84 18.80
CA HIS A 2 -11.45 -15.31 17.98
C HIS A 2 -12.85 -15.95 18.17
N ASN A 3 -12.97 -17.25 18.47
CA ASN A 3 -14.29 -17.88 18.58
C ASN A 3 -15.06 -17.46 19.85
N ALA A 4 -14.36 -17.25 20.97
CA ALA A 4 -14.98 -16.87 22.25
C ALA A 4 -15.75 -15.53 22.18
N PHE A 5 -15.25 -14.57 21.40
CA PHE A 5 -15.97 -13.30 21.19
C PHE A 5 -17.30 -13.51 20.45
N TRP A 6 -17.30 -14.31 19.37
CA TRP A 6 -18.51 -14.56 18.58
C TRP A 6 -19.54 -15.40 19.33
N ASP A 7 -19.07 -16.35 20.13
CA ASP A 7 -19.93 -17.15 21.01
C ASP A 7 -20.59 -16.24 22.07
N HIS A 8 -19.81 -15.35 22.70
CA HIS A 8 -20.31 -14.36 23.65
C HIS A 8 -21.29 -13.36 23.03
N LEU A 9 -20.99 -12.83 21.84
CA LEU A 9 -21.90 -11.95 21.09
C LEU A 9 -23.23 -12.65 20.82
N LYS A 10 -23.19 -13.93 20.45
CA LYS A 10 -24.41 -14.71 20.20
C LYS A 10 -25.24 -14.89 21.46
N GLU A 11 -24.60 -15.17 22.60
CA GLU A 11 -25.26 -15.28 23.90
C GLU A 11 -25.94 -13.96 24.31
N GLN A 12 -25.23 -12.83 24.18
CA GLN A 12 -25.75 -11.50 24.52
C GLN A 12 -26.97 -11.11 23.67
N LEU A 13 -26.90 -11.35 22.35
CA LEU A 13 -28.01 -11.06 21.44
C LEU A 13 -29.22 -11.97 21.65
N SER A 14 -29.02 -13.17 22.21
CA SER A 14 -30.09 -14.14 22.48
C SER A 14 -30.70 -13.97 23.89
N ALA A 15 -30.10 -13.15 24.76
CA ALA A 15 -30.59 -12.89 26.10
C ALA A 15 -31.93 -12.15 26.10
N THR A 16 -32.65 -12.19 27.23
CA THR A 16 -33.95 -11.51 27.39
C THR A 16 -33.94 -10.64 28.65
N PRO A 17 -33.86 -9.31 28.56
CA PRO A 17 -33.68 -8.51 27.32
C PRO A 17 -32.29 -8.70 26.69
N PRO A 18 -32.16 -8.45 25.37
CA PRO A 18 -30.88 -8.58 24.67
C PRO A 18 -29.87 -7.54 25.15
N ASP A 19 -28.61 -7.94 25.26
CA ASP A 19 -27.47 -7.05 25.52
C ASP A 19 -26.76 -6.72 24.21
N PHE A 20 -26.67 -5.43 23.88
CA PHE A 20 -26.05 -4.97 22.63
C PHE A 20 -24.62 -4.45 22.81
N SER A 21 -24.04 -4.56 24.00
CA SER A 21 -22.72 -3.99 24.31
C SER A 21 -21.63 -4.40 23.31
N CYS A 22 -21.47 -5.70 23.03
CA CYS A 22 -20.49 -6.16 22.05
C CYS A 22 -20.89 -5.82 20.60
N ALA A 23 -22.19 -5.77 20.29
CA ALA A 23 -22.66 -5.39 18.96
C ALA A 23 -22.34 -3.92 18.64
N LEU A 24 -22.46 -3.03 19.63
CA LEU A 24 -22.13 -1.61 19.48
C LEU A 24 -20.63 -1.39 19.22
N GLU A 25 -19.76 -2.07 19.97
CA GLU A 25 -18.31 -2.01 19.72
C GLU A 25 -17.97 -2.51 18.32
N LEU A 26 -18.59 -3.62 17.88
CA LEU A 26 -18.36 -4.15 16.55
C LEU A 26 -18.87 -3.19 15.45
N LEU A 27 -20.01 -2.53 15.65
CA LEU A 27 -20.55 -1.54 14.71
C LEU A 27 -19.66 -0.30 14.61
N LYS A 28 -19.02 0.14 15.70
CA LYS A 28 -17.99 1.18 15.68
C LYS A 28 -16.79 0.75 14.84
N GLU A 29 -16.28 -0.47 15.05
CA GLU A 29 -15.15 -0.97 14.25
C GLU A 29 -15.52 -1.09 12.76
N ILE A 30 -16.72 -1.58 12.45
CA ILE A 30 -17.24 -1.66 11.07
C ILE A 30 -17.27 -0.27 10.43
N LYS A 31 -17.76 0.75 11.14
CA LYS A 31 -17.75 2.15 10.68
C LYS A 31 -16.34 2.61 10.34
N GLU A 32 -15.39 2.42 11.25
CA GLU A 32 -14.00 2.84 11.04
C GLU A 32 -13.36 2.13 9.84
N ILE A 33 -13.64 0.84 9.64
CA ILE A 33 -13.15 0.12 8.47
C ILE A 33 -13.76 0.69 7.19
N LEU A 34 -15.08 0.88 7.13
CA LEU A 34 -15.76 1.46 5.97
C LEU A 34 -15.18 2.83 5.61
N LEU A 35 -14.99 3.71 6.60
CA LEU A 35 -14.38 5.02 6.41
C LEU A 35 -12.94 4.92 5.86
N SER A 36 -12.17 3.93 6.32
CA SER A 36 -10.80 3.69 5.85
C SER A 36 -10.71 3.18 4.40
N LEU A 37 -11.81 2.65 3.85
CA LEU A 37 -11.90 2.21 2.45
C LEU A 37 -12.23 3.36 1.50
N LEU A 38 -12.66 4.51 2.02
CA LEU A 38 -13.08 5.65 1.21
C LEU A 38 -11.89 6.48 0.71
N LEU A 39 -11.94 6.86 -0.57
CA LEU A 39 -11.01 7.83 -1.14
C LEU A 39 -11.34 9.26 -0.67
N PRO A 40 -10.36 10.18 -0.62
CA PRO A 40 -10.57 11.55 -0.13
C PRO A 40 -11.72 12.32 -0.81
N ARG A 41 -12.00 12.02 -2.08
CA ARG A 41 -13.02 12.69 -2.90
C ARG A 41 -14.46 12.21 -2.63
N GLN A 42 -14.66 11.12 -1.89
CA GLN A 42 -15.97 10.51 -1.65
C GLN A 42 -16.70 11.12 -0.43
N SER A 43 -16.88 12.45 -0.41
CA SER A 43 -17.47 13.17 0.73
C SER A 43 -18.92 12.77 1.03
N ARG A 44 -19.72 12.53 -0.01
CA ARG A 44 -21.12 12.09 0.13
C ARG A 44 -21.21 10.73 0.82
N LEU A 45 -20.47 9.74 0.32
CA LEU A 45 -20.49 8.38 0.87
C LEU A 45 -19.93 8.35 2.31
N ARG A 46 -18.95 9.22 2.61
CA ARG A 46 -18.47 9.43 3.98
C ARG A 46 -19.58 9.88 4.92
N SER A 47 -20.34 10.91 4.54
CA SER A 47 -21.50 11.37 5.33
C SER A 47 -22.53 10.25 5.50
N GLU A 48 -22.84 9.51 4.43
CA GLU A 48 -23.79 8.39 4.49
C GLU A 48 -23.33 7.29 5.48
N VAL A 49 -22.03 6.96 5.52
CA VAL A 49 -21.46 6.02 6.50
C VAL A 49 -21.52 6.59 7.93
N GLU A 50 -21.16 7.87 8.10
CA GLU A 50 -21.15 8.53 9.41
C GLU A 50 -22.54 8.62 10.03
N ASP A 51 -23.55 8.94 9.22
CA ASP A 51 -24.95 9.08 9.61
C ASP A 51 -25.58 7.71 9.89
N ALA A 52 -25.36 6.72 9.03
CA ALA A 52 -25.94 5.38 9.18
C ALA A 52 -25.43 4.63 10.41
N LEU A 53 -24.16 4.87 10.80
CA LEU A 53 -23.50 4.23 11.93
C LEU A 53 -23.15 5.26 13.03
N ALA A 54 -24.01 6.26 13.24
CA ALA A 54 -23.83 7.28 14.26
C ALA A 54 -23.86 6.67 15.68
N ALA A 55 -22.72 6.70 16.39
CA ALA A 55 -22.55 6.04 17.69
C ALA A 55 -23.62 6.48 18.72
N ASP A 56 -23.91 7.78 18.79
CA ASP A 56 -24.91 8.31 19.74
C ASP A 56 -26.32 7.82 19.44
N LEU A 57 -26.66 7.60 18.17
CA LEU A 57 -27.97 7.08 17.78
C LEU A 57 -28.08 5.60 18.11
N LEU A 58 -27.06 4.81 17.73
CA LEU A 58 -27.02 3.37 17.99
C LEU A 58 -27.03 3.06 19.49
N GLN A 59 -26.30 3.83 20.29
CA GLN A 59 -26.30 3.72 21.75
C GLN A 59 -27.71 3.95 22.32
N ARG A 60 -28.40 4.99 21.86
CA ARG A 60 -29.78 5.29 22.28
C ARG A 60 -30.79 4.23 21.84
N GLU A 61 -30.64 3.66 20.64
CA GLU A 61 -31.47 2.54 20.16
C GLU A 61 -31.23 1.28 21.01
N ALA A 62 -29.97 0.99 21.37
CA ALA A 62 -29.59 -0.14 22.20
C ALA A 62 -30.13 -0.05 23.63
N GLU A 63 -30.02 1.12 24.29
CA GLU A 63 -30.53 1.34 25.65
C GLU A 63 -32.05 1.15 25.77
N ARG A 64 -32.79 1.35 24.67
CA ARG A 64 -34.24 1.12 24.60
C ARG A 64 -34.61 -0.32 24.26
N GLY A 65 -33.64 -1.12 23.80
CA GLY A 65 -33.88 -2.48 23.32
C GLY A 65 -34.31 -2.55 21.85
N ASP A 66 -34.22 -1.44 21.11
CA ASP A 66 -34.83 -1.27 19.78
C ASP A 66 -33.82 -1.43 18.63
N LEU A 67 -32.55 -1.74 18.95
CA LEU A 67 -31.46 -1.80 17.98
C LEU A 67 -31.71 -2.88 16.91
N ASN A 68 -32.00 -2.44 15.69
CA ASN A 68 -32.31 -3.34 14.59
C ASN A 68 -31.04 -3.73 13.81
N ILE A 69 -30.37 -4.78 14.30
CA ILE A 69 -29.15 -5.32 13.67
C ILE A 69 -29.39 -5.75 12.21
N PRO A 70 -30.47 -6.47 11.84
CA PRO A 70 -30.71 -6.83 10.43
C PRO A 70 -30.76 -5.62 9.48
N ARG A 71 -31.42 -4.52 9.89
CA ARG A 71 -31.47 -3.28 9.11
C ARG A 71 -30.08 -2.68 8.93
N LEU A 72 -29.30 -2.59 10.01
CA LEU A 72 -27.94 -2.04 9.99
C LEU A 72 -27.02 -2.89 9.13
N SER A 73 -27.05 -4.21 9.29
CA SER A 73 -26.27 -5.15 8.48
C SER A 73 -26.58 -5.01 7.00
N LYS A 74 -27.85 -4.84 6.61
CA LYS A 74 -28.22 -4.61 5.21
C LYS A 74 -27.68 -3.29 4.66
N CYS A 75 -27.69 -2.23 5.47
CA CYS A 75 -27.08 -0.95 5.11
C CYS A 75 -25.57 -1.09 4.90
N VAL A 76 -24.87 -1.77 5.82
CA VAL A 76 -23.44 -2.06 5.72
C VAL A 76 -23.12 -2.91 4.49
N LEU A 77 -23.91 -3.95 4.20
CA LEU A 77 -23.73 -4.78 3.00
C LEU A 77 -23.88 -3.96 1.72
N SER A 78 -24.86 -3.05 1.65
CA SER A 78 -25.01 -2.16 0.50
C SER A 78 -23.79 -1.26 0.29
N MET A 79 -23.19 -0.76 1.38
CA MET A 79 -21.95 0.02 1.30
C MET A 79 -20.76 -0.85 0.88
N MET A 80 -20.69 -2.09 1.37
CA MET A 80 -19.66 -3.05 0.96
C MET A 80 -19.75 -3.37 -0.53
N THR A 81 -20.95 -3.62 -1.06
CA THR A 81 -21.16 -3.85 -2.50
C THR A 81 -20.68 -2.67 -3.36
N LEU A 82 -20.81 -1.44 -2.86
CA LEU A 82 -20.34 -0.25 -3.58
C LEU A 82 -18.81 -0.09 -3.55
N LEU A 83 -18.15 -0.60 -2.51
CA LEU A 83 -16.73 -0.37 -2.24
C LEU A 83 -15.83 -1.56 -2.57
N CYS A 84 -16.38 -2.75 -2.73
CA CYS A 84 -15.59 -3.95 -2.94
C CYS A 84 -15.05 -4.08 -4.38
N ALA A 85 -13.93 -4.78 -4.52
CA ALA A 85 -13.42 -5.17 -5.83
C ALA A 85 -14.31 -6.30 -6.41
N PRO A 86 -14.40 -6.46 -7.75
CA PRO A 86 -15.26 -7.47 -8.38
C PRO A 86 -15.03 -8.90 -7.88
N VAL A 87 -13.79 -9.24 -7.48
CA VAL A 87 -13.44 -10.54 -6.90
C VAL A 87 -14.15 -10.85 -5.57
N ARG A 88 -14.74 -9.84 -4.92
CA ARG A 88 -15.43 -9.96 -3.63
C ARG A 88 -16.94 -9.96 -3.73
N ASP A 89 -17.52 -9.70 -4.90
CA ASP A 89 -18.98 -9.62 -5.08
C ASP A 89 -19.69 -10.89 -4.59
N GLU A 90 -19.16 -12.07 -4.93
CA GLU A 90 -19.71 -13.35 -4.49
C GLU A 90 -19.65 -13.52 -2.96
N ALA A 91 -18.57 -13.04 -2.32
CA ALA A 91 -18.42 -13.11 -0.87
C ALA A 91 -19.40 -12.20 -0.14
N VAL A 92 -19.66 -11.00 -0.67
CA VAL A 92 -20.67 -10.07 -0.12
C VAL A 92 -22.09 -10.63 -0.32
N GLN A 93 -22.39 -11.20 -1.50
CA GLN A 93 -23.71 -11.79 -1.78
C GLN A 93 -24.05 -12.97 -0.85
N LYS A 94 -23.06 -13.80 -0.49
CA LYS A 94 -23.27 -14.92 0.45
C LYS A 94 -23.75 -14.47 1.84
N LEU A 95 -23.53 -13.22 2.21
CA LEU A 95 -23.96 -12.68 3.51
C LEU A 95 -25.46 -12.32 3.54
N ASP A 96 -26.08 -12.01 2.40
CA ASP A 96 -27.49 -11.57 2.33
C ASP A 96 -28.49 -12.68 2.74
N GLY A 97 -28.05 -13.95 2.72
CA GLY A 97 -28.84 -15.10 3.14
C GLY A 97 -28.75 -15.47 4.63
N ILE A 98 -27.95 -14.76 5.43
CA ILE A 98 -27.71 -15.12 6.84
C ILE A 98 -28.73 -14.42 7.76
N THR A 99 -29.60 -15.21 8.39
CA THR A 99 -30.63 -14.69 9.32
C THR A 99 -30.11 -14.47 10.76
N ASP A 100 -29.12 -15.26 11.18
CA ASP A 100 -28.52 -15.13 12.52
C ASP A 100 -27.64 -13.88 12.58
N SER A 101 -28.00 -12.94 13.46
CA SER A 101 -27.35 -11.63 13.54
C SER A 101 -25.88 -11.71 13.94
N ALA A 102 -25.50 -12.65 14.81
CA ALA A 102 -24.11 -12.83 15.23
C ALA A 102 -23.27 -13.42 14.09
N LEU A 103 -23.79 -14.40 13.36
CA LEU A 103 -23.13 -14.96 12.17
C LEU A 103 -23.01 -13.94 11.04
N LEU A 104 -24.04 -13.11 10.83
CA LEU A 104 -24.04 -12.07 9.81
C LEU A 104 -22.99 -11.01 10.11
N LEU A 105 -22.96 -10.49 11.33
CA LEU A 105 -21.95 -9.51 11.78
C LEU A 105 -20.53 -10.08 11.68
N ARG A 106 -20.34 -11.37 12.00
CA ARG A 106 -19.07 -12.08 11.81
C ARG A 106 -18.64 -12.12 10.35
N GLY A 107 -19.54 -12.49 9.45
CA GLY A 107 -19.26 -12.56 8.02
C GLY A 107 -18.94 -11.19 7.42
N ILE A 108 -19.71 -10.16 7.79
CA ILE A 108 -19.47 -8.76 7.42
C ILE A 108 -18.06 -8.34 7.83
N PHE A 109 -17.69 -8.56 9.09
CA PHE A 109 -16.39 -8.16 9.61
C PHE A 109 -15.24 -8.87 8.90
N GLN A 110 -15.39 -10.16 8.60
CA GLN A 110 -14.41 -10.93 7.83
C GLN A 110 -14.21 -10.36 6.42
N VAL A 111 -15.29 -10.12 5.68
CA VAL A 111 -15.20 -9.60 4.30
C VAL A 111 -14.66 -8.18 4.27
N LEU A 112 -15.02 -7.33 5.23
CA LEU A 112 -14.43 -5.99 5.39
C LEU A 112 -12.92 -6.03 5.61
N GLY A 113 -12.41 -7.01 6.36
CA GLY A 113 -10.98 -7.25 6.51
C GLY A 113 -10.28 -7.57 5.18
N LEU A 114 -10.93 -8.36 4.32
CA LEU A 114 -10.45 -8.68 2.98
C LEU A 114 -10.44 -7.44 2.08
N MET A 115 -11.51 -6.66 2.09
CA MET A 115 -11.62 -5.41 1.32
C MET A 115 -10.53 -4.40 1.71
N LYS A 116 -10.19 -4.31 3.00
CA LYS A 116 -9.09 -3.47 3.49
C LYS A 116 -7.74 -3.88 2.91
N MET A 117 -7.52 -5.18 2.74
CA MET A 117 -6.32 -5.68 2.08
C MET A 117 -6.32 -5.36 0.58
N ASP A 118 -7.45 -5.54 -0.10
CA ASP A 118 -7.59 -5.26 -1.53
C ASP A 118 -7.25 -3.78 -1.82
N MET A 119 -7.71 -2.84 -0.98
CA MET A 119 -7.37 -1.41 -1.07
C MET A 119 -5.89 -1.09 -0.84
N ARG A 120 -5.24 -1.81 0.08
CA ARG A 120 -3.80 -1.67 0.30
C ARG A 120 -2.99 -2.20 -0.89
N ASN A 121 -3.41 -3.33 -1.47
CA ASN A 121 -2.77 -3.92 -2.65
C ASN A 121 -2.93 -3.02 -3.88
N TYR A 122 -4.12 -2.45 -4.08
CA TYR A 122 -4.38 -1.49 -5.16
C TYR A 122 -3.49 -0.25 -5.04
N THR A 123 -3.39 0.34 -3.84
CA THR A 123 -2.53 1.51 -3.57
C THR A 123 -1.04 1.21 -3.76
N LEU A 124 -0.62 -0.04 -3.48
CA LEU A 124 0.75 -0.48 -3.69
C LEU A 124 1.07 -0.60 -5.18
N GLN A 125 0.17 -1.23 -5.96
CA GLN A 125 0.34 -1.41 -7.40
C GLN A 125 0.29 -0.08 -8.16
N SER A 126 -0.56 0.86 -7.74
CA SER A 126 -0.69 2.17 -8.40
C SER A 126 0.49 3.12 -8.15
N ARG A 127 1.38 2.82 -7.18
CA ARG A 127 2.54 3.66 -6.83
C ARG A 127 3.89 3.11 -7.29
N GLN A 128 3.93 1.83 -7.65
CA GLN A 128 5.12 1.14 -8.15
C GLN A 128 5.73 1.72 -9.46
N PRO A 129 4.96 2.33 -10.38
CA PRO A 129 5.49 2.94 -11.61
C PRO A 129 6.42 4.12 -11.35
N HIS A 130 6.01 5.05 -10.48
CA HIS A 130 6.71 6.32 -10.25
C HIS A 130 8.11 6.14 -9.61
N LEU A 131 8.28 5.10 -8.79
CA LEU A 131 9.55 4.81 -8.13
C LEU A 131 10.59 4.19 -9.07
N ARG A 132 10.14 3.49 -10.12
CA ARG A 132 11.04 2.90 -11.12
C ARG A 132 11.70 3.98 -11.97
N GLU A 133 10.99 5.04 -12.30
CA GLU A 133 11.49 6.06 -13.24
C GLU A 133 12.51 7.02 -12.61
N HIS A 134 12.27 7.45 -11.36
CA HIS A 134 13.17 8.33 -10.59
C HIS A 134 14.59 7.79 -10.46
N SER A 135 14.71 6.48 -10.24
CA SER A 135 16.00 5.87 -9.98
C SER A 135 16.84 5.66 -11.25
N ILE A 136 16.20 5.56 -12.42
CA ILE A 136 16.89 5.36 -13.70
C ILE A 136 17.44 6.69 -14.22
N LEU A 137 16.70 7.78 -14.00
CA LEU A 137 17.13 9.15 -14.26
C LEU A 137 18.40 9.53 -13.52
N HIS A 138 18.50 9.11 -12.26
CA HIS A 138 19.64 9.44 -11.42
C HIS A 138 20.92 8.69 -11.83
N GLU A 139 20.87 7.38 -12.06
CA GLU A 139 22.07 6.57 -12.36
C GLU A 139 22.74 6.99 -13.68
N ARG A 140 21.94 7.43 -14.67
CA ARG A 140 22.40 7.95 -15.96
C ARG A 140 22.93 9.38 -15.87
N ALA A 141 22.28 10.26 -15.11
CA ALA A 141 22.75 11.64 -14.94
C ALA A 141 24.05 11.71 -14.09
N HIS A 142 24.21 10.82 -13.11
CA HIS A 142 25.42 10.73 -12.27
C HIS A 142 26.66 10.25 -13.06
N SER A 143 26.45 9.40 -14.07
CA SER A 143 27.53 8.86 -14.90
C SER A 143 27.97 9.83 -16.02
N SER A 144 27.11 10.78 -16.40
CA SER A 144 27.35 11.74 -17.49
C SER A 144 27.94 13.08 -17.01
N CYS A 145 27.71 13.47 -15.75
CA CYS A 145 28.09 14.78 -15.24
C CYS A 145 28.85 14.67 -13.90
N GLY A 146 30.11 15.07 -13.89
CA GLY A 146 31.01 14.96 -12.73
C GLY A 146 30.43 15.48 -11.39
N SER A 147 31.03 15.01 -10.29
CA SER A 147 30.56 15.06 -8.88
C SER A 147 30.14 16.42 -8.31
N VAL A 148 30.35 17.53 -9.02
CA VAL A 148 30.09 18.89 -8.54
C VAL A 148 28.60 19.24 -8.56
N LEU A 149 27.84 18.79 -9.56
CA LEU A 149 26.40 19.12 -9.68
C LEU A 149 25.55 18.30 -8.70
N PHE A 150 25.80 16.99 -8.60
CA PHE A 150 25.09 16.09 -7.69
C PHE A 150 25.48 16.24 -6.21
N GLY A 151 26.52 17.02 -5.91
CA GLY A 151 26.84 17.45 -4.54
C GLY A 151 25.94 18.57 -4.00
N SER A 152 25.11 19.20 -4.84
CA SER A 152 24.18 20.26 -4.42
C SER A 152 22.78 19.70 -4.11
N PRO A 153 22.33 19.70 -2.84
CA PRO A 153 21.01 19.18 -2.48
C PRO A 153 19.87 19.91 -3.19
N GLN A 154 20.00 21.24 -3.37
CA GLN A 154 18.99 22.07 -4.02
C GLN A 154 18.80 21.72 -5.50
N PHE A 155 19.88 21.30 -6.17
CA PHE A 155 19.81 20.84 -7.56
C PHE A 155 19.11 19.49 -7.65
N VAL A 156 19.50 18.54 -6.78
CA VAL A 156 18.89 17.22 -6.70
C VAL A 156 17.39 17.31 -6.40
N ASP A 157 16.98 18.16 -5.47
CA ASP A 157 15.57 18.36 -5.13
C ASP A 157 14.74 19.00 -6.25
N ARG A 158 15.36 19.82 -7.12
CA ARG A 158 14.69 20.35 -8.32
C ARG A 158 14.48 19.25 -9.35
N LEU A 159 15.53 18.50 -9.66
CA LEU A 159 15.46 17.36 -10.58
C LEU A 159 14.41 16.33 -10.14
N LYS A 160 14.36 15.98 -8.86
CA LYS A 160 13.36 15.06 -8.31
C LYS A 160 11.93 15.55 -8.53
N ARG A 161 11.65 16.83 -8.26
CA ARG A 161 10.32 17.42 -8.43
C ARG A 161 9.91 17.49 -9.89
N SER A 162 10.82 17.91 -10.75
CA SER A 162 10.59 17.99 -12.19
C SER A 162 10.37 16.60 -12.80
N ALA A 163 11.19 15.61 -12.42
CA ALA A 163 10.95 14.22 -12.78
C ALA A 163 9.57 13.78 -12.28
N HIS A 164 9.28 13.87 -10.98
CA HIS A 164 8.00 13.44 -10.40
C HIS A 164 6.79 13.95 -11.19
N ALA A 165 6.73 15.26 -11.48
CA ALA A 165 5.63 15.87 -12.21
C ALA A 165 5.49 15.35 -13.65
N LEU A 166 6.59 15.06 -14.33
CA LEU A 166 6.61 14.57 -15.71
C LEU A 166 6.41 13.05 -15.82
N THR A 167 6.59 12.35 -14.71
CA THR A 167 6.46 10.89 -14.57
C THR A 167 5.11 10.43 -14.00
N GLU A 168 4.13 11.34 -13.83
CA GLU A 168 2.81 10.98 -13.30
C GLU A 168 2.03 10.01 -14.22
N ASP A 169 2.19 10.12 -15.55
CA ASP A 169 1.46 9.29 -16.53
C ASP A 169 2.35 8.29 -17.27
N PHE A 170 3.52 7.94 -16.70
CA PHE A 170 4.54 7.13 -17.39
C PHE A 170 4.04 5.80 -17.94
N ASP A 171 3.18 5.10 -17.21
CA ASP A 171 2.64 3.80 -17.64
C ASP A 171 1.85 3.90 -18.95
N SER A 172 1.28 5.07 -19.23
CA SER A 172 0.49 5.28 -20.45
C SER A 172 1.35 5.68 -21.65
N ARG A 173 2.39 6.50 -21.43
CA ARG A 173 3.18 7.15 -22.51
C ARG A 173 4.66 7.32 -22.11
N PRO A 174 5.42 6.22 -21.99
CA PRO A 174 6.77 6.26 -21.42
C PRO A 174 7.78 7.02 -22.30
N GLU A 175 7.65 6.93 -23.63
CA GLU A 175 8.56 7.64 -24.56
C GLU A 175 8.40 9.16 -24.47
N GLU A 176 7.16 9.63 -24.36
CA GLU A 176 6.87 11.06 -24.25
C GLU A 176 7.25 11.63 -22.89
N ALA A 177 6.99 10.87 -21.82
CA ALA A 177 7.43 11.22 -20.47
C ALA A 177 8.96 11.34 -20.43
N MET A 178 9.70 10.36 -20.95
CA MET A 178 11.17 10.43 -20.96
C MET A 178 11.72 11.52 -21.88
N LEU A 179 11.04 11.83 -22.99
CA LEU A 179 11.41 12.97 -23.83
C LEU A 179 11.31 14.28 -23.03
N ALA A 180 10.16 14.55 -22.42
CA ALA A 180 9.93 15.76 -21.62
C ALA A 180 10.92 15.84 -20.44
N VAL A 181 11.16 14.72 -19.77
CA VAL A 181 12.14 14.64 -18.69
C VAL A 181 13.55 14.93 -19.22
N SER A 182 13.94 14.35 -20.36
CA SER A 182 15.29 14.54 -20.92
C SER A 182 15.58 16.02 -21.25
N GLU A 183 14.60 16.73 -21.79
CA GLU A 183 14.68 18.15 -22.09
C GLU A 183 14.77 18.98 -20.81
N GLN A 184 13.91 18.70 -19.84
CA GLN A 184 13.87 19.42 -18.57
C GLN A 184 15.16 19.23 -17.76
N VAL A 185 15.66 18.00 -17.65
CA VAL A 185 16.93 17.68 -16.97
C VAL A 185 18.10 18.39 -17.65
N SER A 186 18.14 18.38 -18.99
CA SER A 186 19.17 19.10 -19.74
C SER A 186 19.13 20.61 -19.46
N GLN A 187 17.95 21.22 -19.46
CA GLN A 187 17.78 22.64 -19.15
C GLN A 187 18.24 22.96 -17.72
N GLU A 188 17.86 22.15 -16.73
CA GLU A 188 18.25 22.36 -15.33
C GLU A 188 19.76 22.24 -15.12
N ILE A 189 20.42 21.30 -15.80
CA ILE A 189 21.88 21.17 -15.77
C ILE A 189 22.54 22.44 -16.33
N HIS A 190 22.13 22.90 -17.51
CA HIS A 190 22.69 24.12 -18.13
C HIS A 190 22.46 25.37 -17.28
N GLN A 191 21.27 25.52 -16.68
CA GLN A 191 20.98 26.61 -15.75
C GLN A 191 21.87 26.55 -14.50
N SER A 192 22.06 25.35 -13.95
CA SER A 192 22.87 25.15 -12.75
C SER A 192 24.36 25.39 -13.01
N LEU A 193 24.89 24.91 -14.14
CA LEU A 193 26.27 25.20 -14.59
C LEU A 193 26.48 26.71 -14.74
N LYS A 194 25.55 27.41 -15.39
CA LYS A 194 25.61 28.87 -15.56
C LYS A 194 25.60 29.59 -14.21
N SER A 195 24.74 29.18 -13.28
CA SER A 195 24.64 29.79 -11.95
C SER A 195 25.90 29.61 -11.10
N MET A 196 26.64 28.53 -11.32
CA MET A 196 27.90 28.22 -10.65
C MET A 196 29.15 28.75 -11.38
N GLY A 197 28.97 29.47 -12.50
CA GLY A 197 30.07 29.99 -13.31
C GLY A 197 30.91 28.91 -13.99
N LEU A 198 30.33 27.71 -14.18
CA LEU A 198 30.99 26.57 -14.83
C LEU A 198 30.73 26.59 -16.34
N ALA A 199 31.62 25.94 -17.10
CA ALA A 199 31.46 25.78 -18.54
C ALA A 199 30.19 24.96 -18.85
N PRO A 200 29.43 25.31 -19.91
CA PRO A 200 28.30 24.53 -20.37
C PRO A 200 28.76 23.15 -20.86
N LEU A 201 27.84 22.18 -20.88
CA LEU A 201 28.10 20.90 -21.53
C LEU A 201 28.34 21.10 -23.02
N SER A 202 29.18 20.24 -23.62
CA SER A 202 29.30 20.21 -25.08
C SER A 202 27.99 19.76 -25.72
N SER A 203 27.82 20.09 -27.00
CA SER A 203 26.67 19.62 -27.79
C SER A 203 26.60 18.08 -27.79
N ASP A 204 27.74 17.40 -27.93
CA ASP A 204 27.82 15.94 -27.96
C ASP A 204 27.43 15.32 -26.62
N ASN A 205 27.90 15.90 -25.50
CA ASN A 205 27.55 15.41 -24.16
C ASN A 205 26.06 15.64 -23.86
N THR A 206 25.51 16.75 -24.32
CA THR A 206 24.08 17.07 -24.17
C THR A 206 23.21 16.09 -24.94
N ALA A 207 23.56 15.81 -26.20
CA ALA A 207 22.85 14.84 -27.03
C ALA A 207 22.94 13.42 -26.44
N SER A 208 24.13 13.03 -25.96
CA SER A 208 24.37 11.74 -25.30
C SER A 208 23.53 11.58 -24.02
N LEU A 209 23.51 12.60 -23.15
CA LEU A 209 22.68 12.60 -21.95
C LEU A 209 21.19 12.46 -22.29
N MET A 210 20.69 13.26 -23.24
CA MET A 210 19.29 13.19 -23.64
C MET A 210 18.91 11.82 -24.20
N GLY A 211 19.74 11.25 -25.08
CA GLY A 211 19.52 9.91 -25.63
C GLY A 211 19.50 8.85 -24.54
N GLN A 212 20.46 8.91 -23.60
CA GLN A 212 20.47 8.03 -22.44
C GLN A 212 19.22 8.21 -21.58
N LEU A 213 18.68 9.40 -21.38
CA LEU A 213 17.45 9.55 -20.63
C LEU A 213 16.24 8.99 -21.40
N GLN A 214 16.15 9.23 -22.70
CA GLN A 214 15.05 8.72 -23.53
C GLN A 214 15.03 7.19 -23.60
N ASP A 215 16.21 6.55 -23.66
CA ASP A 215 16.35 5.09 -23.66
C ASP A 215 15.75 4.39 -22.44
N ILE A 216 15.44 5.13 -21.35
CA ILE A 216 14.81 4.61 -20.14
C ILE A 216 13.37 4.14 -20.42
N ALA A 217 12.70 4.75 -21.41
CA ALA A 217 11.34 4.41 -21.80
C ALA A 217 11.22 2.93 -22.20
N HIS A 218 12.27 2.35 -22.75
CA HIS A 218 12.29 0.96 -23.18
C HIS A 218 12.35 -0.01 -22.00
N ALA A 219 11.43 -0.99 -21.97
CA ALA A 219 11.34 -1.98 -20.90
C ALA A 219 12.59 -2.85 -20.73
N GLN A 220 13.37 -3.05 -21.80
CA GLN A 220 14.59 -3.86 -21.82
C GLN A 220 15.82 -3.09 -21.31
N ASN A 221 15.64 -1.84 -20.86
CA ASN A 221 16.74 -1.04 -20.39
C ASN A 221 17.43 -1.68 -19.17
N CYS A 222 18.75 -1.89 -19.27
CA CYS A 222 19.52 -2.53 -18.19
C CYS A 222 19.43 -1.77 -16.86
N VAL A 223 19.40 -0.44 -16.90
CA VAL A 223 19.29 0.40 -15.69
C VAL A 223 17.92 0.16 -15.04
N ARG A 224 16.84 0.11 -15.82
CA ARG A 224 15.50 -0.25 -15.32
C ARG A 224 15.50 -1.60 -14.62
N SER A 225 16.10 -2.61 -15.23
CA SER A 225 16.20 -3.96 -14.65
C SER A 225 17.01 -3.98 -13.36
N VAL A 226 18.15 -3.27 -13.31
CA VAL A 226 19.02 -3.23 -12.14
C VAL A 226 18.35 -2.52 -10.97
N ILE A 227 17.71 -1.38 -11.22
CA ILE A 227 16.94 -0.66 -10.21
C ILE A 227 15.80 -1.53 -9.68
N ASP A 228 15.06 -2.19 -10.56
CA ASP A 228 13.96 -3.06 -10.15
C ASP A 228 14.44 -4.19 -9.23
N GLN A 229 15.56 -4.83 -9.59
CA GLN A 229 16.17 -5.88 -8.77
C GLN A 229 16.63 -5.35 -7.40
N ARG A 230 17.23 -4.15 -7.35
CA ARG A 230 17.68 -3.53 -6.10
C ARG A 230 16.51 -3.17 -5.19
N ILE A 231 15.41 -2.63 -5.74
CA ILE A 231 14.18 -2.35 -4.97
C ILE A 231 13.58 -3.65 -4.42
N HIS A 232 13.48 -4.70 -5.25
CA HIS A 232 12.98 -5.99 -4.78
C HIS A 232 13.86 -6.61 -3.69
N LEU A 233 15.18 -6.49 -3.81
CA LEU A 233 16.12 -6.96 -2.78
C LEU A 233 15.92 -6.18 -1.48
N PHE A 234 15.82 -4.85 -1.56
CA PHE A 234 15.55 -4.00 -0.39
C PHE A 234 14.24 -4.40 0.31
N LEU A 235 13.16 -4.63 -0.44
CA LEU A 235 11.89 -5.07 0.12
C LEU A 235 11.98 -6.43 0.80
N LYS A 236 12.74 -7.39 0.21
CA LYS A 236 13.02 -8.67 0.85
C LYS A 236 13.80 -8.49 2.16
N CYS A 237 14.83 -7.63 2.16
CA CYS A 237 15.59 -7.31 3.37
C CYS A 237 14.68 -6.68 4.45
N CYS A 238 13.74 -5.81 4.07
CA CYS A 238 12.81 -5.20 5.02
C CYS A 238 11.99 -6.25 5.79
N LEU A 239 11.61 -7.36 5.14
CA LEU A 239 10.88 -8.45 5.79
C LEU A 239 11.74 -9.25 6.79
N VAL A 240 13.03 -9.40 6.50
CA VAL A 240 13.95 -10.24 7.29
C VAL A 240 14.62 -9.45 8.42
N LEU A 241 15.06 -8.23 8.12
CA LEU A 241 15.93 -7.42 8.98
C LEU A 241 15.21 -6.20 9.57
N GLY A 242 14.03 -5.85 9.06
CA GLY A 242 13.35 -4.59 9.35
C GLY A 242 13.85 -3.43 8.50
N VAL A 243 13.03 -2.39 8.38
CA VAL A 243 13.27 -1.24 7.48
C VAL A 243 14.57 -0.51 7.86
N GLN A 244 14.72 -0.13 9.13
CA GLN A 244 15.88 0.65 9.59
C GLN A 244 17.21 -0.04 9.30
N ARG A 245 17.28 -1.36 9.51
CA ARG A 245 18.49 -2.13 9.22
C ARG A 245 18.73 -2.30 7.73
N SER A 246 17.67 -2.38 6.93
CA SER A 246 17.76 -2.49 5.47
C SER A 246 18.21 -1.19 4.80
N LEU A 247 17.99 -0.04 5.45
CA LEU A 247 18.46 1.26 4.96
C LEU A 247 19.98 1.44 5.10
N LEU A 248 20.61 0.79 6.09
CA LEU A 248 22.06 0.90 6.32
C LEU A 248 22.90 0.33 5.16
N ASP A 249 22.36 -0.68 4.46
CA ASP A 249 23.05 -1.40 3.38
C ASP A 249 22.43 -1.09 2.00
N LEU A 250 21.91 0.13 1.82
CA LEU A 250 21.23 0.51 0.58
C LEU A 250 22.21 0.45 -0.62
N PRO A 251 21.89 -0.30 -1.69
CA PRO A 251 22.71 -0.31 -2.90
C PRO A 251 22.83 1.10 -3.50
N GLY A 252 24.00 1.41 -4.09
CA GLY A 252 24.22 2.64 -4.83
C GLY A 252 23.12 2.90 -5.88
N GLY A 253 22.81 4.16 -6.14
CA GLY A 253 21.73 4.57 -7.06
C GLY A 253 20.36 4.71 -6.40
N LEU A 254 20.10 4.03 -5.27
CA LEU A 254 18.86 4.18 -4.49
C LEU A 254 18.99 5.17 -3.32
N SER A 255 20.21 5.56 -2.94
CA SER A 255 20.46 6.42 -1.77
C SER A 255 19.75 7.76 -1.83
N LEU A 256 19.52 8.28 -3.04
CA LEU A 256 18.78 9.54 -3.18
C LEU A 256 17.31 9.42 -2.82
N ILE A 257 16.71 8.24 -2.95
CA ILE A 257 15.28 8.03 -2.66
C ILE A 257 15.07 7.28 -1.35
N GLU A 258 16.03 7.38 -0.41
CA GLU A 258 16.04 6.65 0.85
C GLU A 258 14.75 6.86 1.67
N ALA A 259 14.30 8.11 1.78
CA ALA A 259 13.10 8.45 2.55
C ALA A 259 11.84 7.82 1.93
N GLU A 260 11.72 7.89 0.61
CA GLU A 260 10.64 7.32 -0.18
C GLU A 260 10.67 5.78 -0.11
N LEU A 261 11.87 5.18 -0.14
CA LEU A 261 12.08 3.74 0.03
C LEU A 261 11.73 3.28 1.44
N ALA A 262 12.07 4.05 2.47
CA ALA A 262 11.74 3.75 3.86
C ALA A 262 10.22 3.70 4.06
N GLU A 263 9.49 4.67 3.49
CA GLU A 263 8.03 4.71 3.53
C GLU A 263 7.42 3.50 2.80
N LEU A 264 7.93 3.17 1.61
CA LEU A 264 7.50 1.98 0.86
C LEU A 264 7.77 0.69 1.65
N GLY A 265 8.97 0.54 2.18
CA GLY A 265 9.40 -0.60 2.97
C GLY A 265 8.52 -0.80 4.20
N GLN A 266 8.21 0.27 4.93
CA GLN A 266 7.32 0.19 6.09
C GLN A 266 5.92 -0.25 5.71
N ARG A 267 5.36 0.29 4.62
CA ARG A 267 4.04 -0.14 4.11
C ARG A 267 4.04 -1.62 3.71
N PHE A 268 5.10 -2.06 3.04
CA PHE A 268 5.27 -3.44 2.60
C PHE A 268 5.37 -4.42 3.78
N VAL A 269 6.15 -4.09 4.81
CA VAL A 269 6.24 -4.88 6.04
C VAL A 269 4.89 -4.95 6.74
N ASN A 270 4.21 -3.81 6.92
CA ASN A 270 2.89 -3.77 7.56
C ASN A 270 1.84 -4.59 6.79
N LEU A 271 1.96 -4.66 5.46
CA LEU A 271 1.05 -5.42 4.61
C LEU A 271 1.32 -6.91 4.78
N THR A 272 2.59 -7.30 4.68
CA THR A 272 3.01 -8.70 4.80
C THR A 272 2.69 -9.26 6.18
N HIS A 273 2.93 -8.48 7.24
CA HIS A 273 2.60 -8.88 8.61
C HIS A 273 1.10 -9.07 8.79
N HIS A 274 0.28 -8.15 8.27
CA HIS A 274 -1.17 -8.29 8.32
C HIS A 274 -1.65 -9.51 7.53
N ASN A 275 -1.12 -9.74 6.33
CA ASN A 275 -1.43 -10.92 5.53
C ASN A 275 -1.08 -12.21 6.31
N GLN A 276 0.07 -12.24 6.98
CA GLN A 276 0.47 -13.36 7.82
C GLN A 276 -0.46 -13.55 9.02
N GLN A 277 -0.92 -12.48 9.68
CA GLN A 277 -1.85 -12.58 10.81
C GLN A 277 -3.22 -13.12 10.39
N VAL A 278 -3.74 -12.66 9.26
CA VAL A 278 -5.07 -13.04 8.77
C VAL A 278 -5.06 -14.40 8.08
N PHE A 279 -4.08 -14.62 7.21
CA PHE A 279 -4.02 -15.80 6.34
C PHE A 279 -2.98 -16.84 6.74
N GLY A 280 -2.15 -16.56 7.74
CA GLY A 280 -1.13 -17.49 8.25
C GLY A 280 -1.66 -18.90 8.50
N PRO A 281 -2.84 -19.09 9.13
CA PRO A 281 -3.41 -20.43 9.30
C PRO A 281 -3.68 -21.15 7.97
N TYR A 282 -4.20 -20.46 6.95
CA TYR A 282 -4.47 -21.03 5.63
C TYR A 282 -3.18 -21.40 4.90
N TYR A 283 -2.18 -20.51 4.92
CA TYR A 283 -0.85 -20.80 4.36
C TYR A 283 -0.20 -21.98 5.08
N THR A 284 -0.36 -22.08 6.40
CA THR A 284 0.17 -23.19 7.20
C THR A 284 -0.43 -24.52 6.77
N GLU A 285 -1.74 -24.58 6.51
CA GLU A 285 -2.39 -25.82 6.03
C GLU A 285 -1.90 -26.23 4.63
N ILE A 286 -1.76 -25.27 3.72
CA ILE A 286 -1.19 -25.51 2.39
C ILE A 286 0.26 -26.00 2.50
N LEU A 287 1.08 -25.35 3.33
CA LEU A 287 2.49 -25.71 3.53
C LEU A 287 2.63 -27.10 4.16
N LYS A 288 1.76 -27.49 5.09
CA LYS A 288 1.71 -28.85 5.64
C LYS A 288 1.37 -29.90 4.57
N THR A 289 0.62 -29.53 3.54
CA THR A 289 0.32 -30.44 2.42
C THR A 289 1.49 -30.57 1.46
N LEU A 290 2.30 -29.52 1.31
CA LEU A 290 3.42 -29.45 0.36
C LEU A 290 4.76 -29.89 0.95
N ILE A 291 4.95 -29.73 2.27
CA ILE A 291 6.14 -30.13 3.00
C ILE A 291 5.78 -31.38 3.81
N PRO A 292 6.21 -32.59 3.39
CA PRO A 292 6.01 -33.79 4.19
C PRO A 292 6.61 -33.57 5.58
N LEU A 293 5.81 -33.76 6.62
CA LEU A 293 6.27 -33.79 8.02
C LEU A 293 7.27 -34.94 8.19
N GLY A 294 8.54 -34.63 7.95
CA GLY A 294 9.62 -35.60 7.90
C GLY A 294 10.97 -34.93 7.99
N GLN A 295 11.16 -34.10 9.02
CA GLN A 295 12.40 -33.85 9.76
C GLN A 295 12.24 -32.55 10.56
N ALA A 296 11.77 -32.67 11.81
CA ALA A 296 12.02 -31.63 12.80
C ALA A 296 13.53 -31.61 13.11
N PRO A 297 14.24 -30.47 12.99
CA PRO A 297 15.53 -30.34 13.64
C PRO A 297 15.26 -30.27 15.14
N GLN A 298 15.70 -31.30 15.87
CA GLN A 298 15.94 -31.15 17.29
C GLN A 298 17.09 -30.16 17.46
N THR A 299 16.78 -28.90 17.75
CA THR A 299 17.73 -27.99 18.35
C THR A 299 17.06 -27.39 19.57
N GLY A 300 17.22 -28.08 20.70
CA GLY A 300 17.25 -27.39 21.98
C GLY A 300 18.44 -26.45 21.97
N VAL A 301 18.21 -25.17 22.23
CA VAL A 301 19.23 -24.30 22.77
C VAL A 301 18.55 -23.47 23.85
N GLU A 302 19.18 -23.56 25.01
CA GLU A 302 18.84 -22.96 26.28
C GLU A 302 18.80 -21.44 26.23
N SER A 303 18.02 -20.89 27.15
CA SER A 303 18.05 -19.52 27.63
C SER A 303 19.47 -18.96 27.75
N LEU A 304 19.67 -17.74 27.24
CA LEU A 304 20.41 -16.64 27.87
C LEU A 304 19.96 -15.31 27.25
#